data_AF-A0A075GFB3-F1
#
_entry.id   AF-A0A075GFB3-F1
#
_cell.length_a   1.000
_cell.length_b   1.000
_cell.length_c   1.000
_cell.angle_alpha   90.00
_cell.angle_beta   90.00
_cell.angle_gamma   90.00
#
_symmetry.space_group_name_H-M   'P 1'
#
loop_
_entity.id
_entity.type
_entity.pdbx_description
1 polymer ?
#
loop_
_entity_poly.entity_id
_entity_poly.type
_entity_poly.pdbx_seq_one_letter_code
_entity_poly.pdbx_strand_id
1 'polypeptide(L)' 'MVFGLNEGKQEKMGKLQKKVEEITKMGKEPIIAVIQRQGEIIYYKISRMNFYQNTSKIDMKDFEF' A
#
# COMPACT_ATOMS: atom_id res chain seq x y z
N MET A 1 -2.26 -11.20 7.28
CA MET A 1 -3.34 -10.88 8.24
C MET A 1 -4.36 -10.04 7.51
N VAL A 2 -5.65 -10.32 7.66
CA VAL A 2 -6.72 -9.61 6.94
C VAL A 2 -7.41 -8.64 7.90
N PHE A 3 -7.69 -7.42 7.45
CA PHE A 3 -8.55 -6.50 8.21
C PHE A 3 -9.58 -5.84 7.29
N GLY A 4 -10.79 -5.67 7.84
CA GLY A 4 -11.96 -5.20 7.09
C GLY A 4 -12.16 -3.69 7.15
N LEU A 5 -12.61 -3.12 6.03
CA LEU A 5 -13.15 -1.77 5.92
C LEU A 5 -14.59 -1.86 5.39
N ASN A 6 -15.49 -1.04 5.91
CA ASN A 6 -16.86 -0.97 5.41
C ASN A 6 -16.99 0.20 4.45
N GLU A 7 -17.61 -0.03 3.29
CA GLU A 7 -17.89 1.02 2.32
C GLU A 7 -18.70 2.17 2.95
N GLY A 8 -18.28 3.41 2.67
CA GLY A 8 -18.92 4.61 3.19
C GLY A 8 -18.60 4.96 4.65
N LYS A 9 -17.81 4.15 5.36
CA LYS A 9 -17.27 4.53 6.68
C LYS A 9 -15.90 5.15 6.54
N GLN A 10 -15.69 6.28 7.22
CA GLN A 10 -14.39 6.94 7.29
C GLN A 10 -13.54 6.29 8.38
N GLU A 11 -12.28 6.02 8.04
CA GLU A 11 -11.26 5.55 8.98
C GLU A 11 -10.05 6.49 8.94
N LYS A 12 -9.42 6.70 10.11
CA LYS A 12 -8.22 7.55 10.18
C LYS A 12 -7.04 6.86 9.49
N MET A 13 -6.42 7.52 8.50
CA MET A 13 -5.28 6.98 7.77
C MET A 13 -4.11 6.56 8.69
N GLY A 14 -3.84 7.32 9.75
CA GLY A 14 -2.80 6.97 10.72
C GLY A 14 -3.06 5.66 11.46
N LYS A 15 -4.33 5.27 11.71
CA LYS A 15 -4.66 3.96 12.30
C LYS A 15 -4.41 2.83 11.30
N LEU A 16 -4.77 3.06 10.03
CA LEU A 16 -4.53 2.12 8.95
C LEU A 16 -3.02 1.88 8.75
N GLN A 17 -2.24 2.96 8.70
CA GLN A 17 -0.78 2.91 8.57
C GLN A 17 -0.13 2.09 9.70
N LYS A 18 -0.52 2.33 10.96
CA LYS A 18 0.01 1.58 12.11
C LYS A 18 -0.26 0.08 12.00
N LYS A 19 -1.50 -0.30 11.65
CA LYS A 19 -1.86 -1.71 11.42
C LYS A 19 -1.02 -2.34 10.31
N VAL A 20 -0.87 -1.66 9.18
CA VAL A 20 -0.04 -2.12 8.06
C VAL A 20 1.42 -2.30 8.49
N GLU A 21 1.95 -1.36 9.27
CA GLU A 21 3.33 -1.42 9.77
C GLU A 21 3.54 -2.58 10.75
N GLU A 22 2.63 -2.80 11.70
CA GLU A 22 2.69 -3.92 12.64
C GLU A 22 2.67 -5.27 11.91
N ILE A 23 1.73 -5.46 10.98
CA ILE A 23 1.61 -6.70 10.19
C ILE A 23 2.88 -6.95 9.38
N THR A 24 3.41 -5.90 8.74
CA THR A 24 4.64 -5.99 7.94
C THR A 24 5.86 -6.30 8.82
N LYS A 25 5.97 -5.71 10.02
CA LYS A 25 7.04 -6.00 11.00
C LYS A 25 7.03 -7.45 11.46
N MET A 26 5.85 -8.08 11.50
CA MET A 26 5.72 -9.52 11.79
C MET A 26 6.12 -10.41 10.61
N GLY A 27 6.59 -9.86 9.49
CA GLY A 27 6.92 -10.61 8.27
C GLY A 27 5.71 -11.14 7.52
N LYS A 28 4.51 -10.58 7.77
CA LYS A 28 3.26 -10.99 7.12
C LYS A 28 2.83 -9.95 6.09
N GLU A 29 2.20 -10.41 5.03
CA GLU A 29 1.58 -9.50 4.06
C GLU A 29 0.21 -9.00 4.60
N PRO A 30 -0.04 -7.68 4.57
CA PRO A 30 -1.34 -7.10 4.91
C PRO A 30 -2.29 -7.20 3.71
N ILE A 31 -3.53 -7.62 3.98
CA ILE A 31 -4.62 -7.67 3.00
C ILE A 31 -5.79 -6.84 3.55
N ILE A 32 -6.30 -5.91 2.76
CA ILE A 32 -7.55 -5.20 3.04
C ILE A 32 -8.71 -5.97 2.42
N ALA A 33 -9.76 -6.17 3.21
CA ALA A 33 -11.07 -6.58 2.71
C ALA A 33 -12.03 -5.38 2.78
N VAL A 34 -12.57 -4.94 1.65
CA VAL A 34 -13.60 -3.89 1.60
C VAL A 34 -14.96 -4.55 1.48
N ILE A 35 -15.82 -4.36 2.46
CA ILE A 35 -17.20 -4.85 2.49
C ILE A 35 -18.07 -3.80 1.81
N GLN A 36 -18.63 -4.14 0.65
CA GLN A 36 -19.57 -3.31 -0.08
C GLN A 36 -20.95 -3.33 0.58
N ARG A 37 -21.76 -2.31 0.33
CA ARG A 37 -23.12 -2.20 0.91
C ARG A 37 -24.02 -3.38 0.53
N GLN A 38 -23.80 -3.96 -0.64
CA GLN A 38 -24.53 -5.10 -1.19
C GLN A 38 -24.04 -6.45 -0.64
N GLY A 39 -23.00 -6.45 0.23
CA GLY A 39 -22.45 -7.65 0.85
C GLY A 39 -21.29 -8.30 0.09
N GLU A 40 -20.96 -7.78 -1.10
CA GLU A 40 -19.76 -8.17 -1.85
C GLU A 40 -18.49 -7.76 -1.11
N ILE A 41 -17.40 -8.54 -1.27
CA ILE A 41 -16.12 -8.29 -0.60
C ILE A 41 -15.02 -8.20 -1.65
N ILE A 42 -14.26 -7.11 -1.61
CA ILE A 42 -13.10 -6.89 -2.47
C ILE A 42 -11.82 -6.98 -1.65
N TYR A 43 -10.86 -7.79 -2.11
CA TYR A 43 -9.57 -7.95 -1.47
C TYR A 43 -8.48 -7.18 -2.19
N TYR A 44 -7.72 -6.39 -1.44
CA TYR A 44 -6.56 -5.64 -1.95
C TYR A 44 -5.29 -6.06 -1.23
N LYS A 45 -4.25 -6.37 -2.01
CA LYS A 45 -2.89 -6.51 -1.52
C LYS A 45 -2.27 -5.13 -1.33
N ILE A 46 -1.58 -4.95 -0.20
CA ILE A 46 -0.92 -3.68 0.12
C ILE A 46 0.54 -3.95 0.43
N SER A 47 1.40 -3.07 -0.07
CA SER A 47 2.83 -3.11 0.18
C SER A 47 3.32 -1.75 0.65
N ARG A 48 4.27 -1.75 1.58
CA ARG A 48 5.05 -0.57 1.89
C ARG A 48 6.04 -0.34 0.75
N MET A 49 6.03 0.87 0.18
CA MET A 49 6.98 1.27 -0.86
C MET A 49 7.91 2.35 -0.31
N ASN A 50 9.21 2.17 -0.52
CA ASN A 50 10.19 3.22 -0.29
C ASN A 50 10.44 3.91 -1.63
N PHE A 51 10.13 5.20 -1.70
CA PHE A 51 10.40 6.00 -2.89
C PHE A 51 11.86 6.48 -2.83
N TYR A 52 12.64 6.07 -3.83
CA TYR A 52 13.99 6.60 -4.03
C TYR A 52 13.93 7.83 -4.93
N GLN A 53 14.92 8.72 -4.82
CA GLN A 53 15.01 9.90 -5.66
C GLN A 53 15.11 9.49 -7.14
N ASN A 54 14.26 10.07 -7.99
CA ASN A 54 14.31 9.87 -9.44
C ASN A 54 15.49 10.66 -10.02
N THR A 55 16.71 10.14 -9.89
CA THR A 55 17.85 10.64 -10.64
C THR A 55 17.80 9.99 -12.01
N SER A 56 17.36 10.75 -13.01
CA SER A 56 17.60 10.39 -14.41
C SER A 56 19.11 10.27 -14.56
N LYS A 57 19.64 9.04 -14.58
CA LYS A 57 21.00 8.77 -15.05
C LYS A 57 21.01 9.07 -16.54
N ILE A 58 21.11 10.34 -16.90
CA ILE A 58 21.59 10.74 -18.21
C ILE A 58 23.07 10.41 -18.14
N ASP A 59 23.44 9.21 -18.57
CA ASP A 59 24.84 8.87 -18.73
C ASP A 59 25.36 9.76 -19.87
N MET A 60 26.39 10.57 -19.61
CA MET A 60 27.01 11.45 -20.62
C MET A 60 27.55 10.66 -21.84
N LYS A 61 27.52 9.33 -21.81
CA LYS A 61 27.80 8.44 -22.94
C LYS A 61 26.74 8.49 -24.04
N ASP A 62 25.52 8.97 -23.75
CA ASP A 62 24.45 9.09 -24.74
C ASP A 62 24.61 10.31 -25.67
N PHE A 63 25.62 11.16 -25.40
CA PHE A 63 26.01 12.30 -26.24
C PHE A 63 27.46 12.12 -26.71
N GLU A 64 27.71 11.20 -27.63
CA GLU A 64 28.93 11.24 -28.45
C GLU A 64 28.78 12.32 -29.52
N PHE A 65 29.65 13.33 -29.49
CA PHE A 65 29.83 14.34 -30.53
C PHE A 65 30.99 13.94 -31.46
#